data_AF-A0A0N8KFK4-F1
#
_entry.id   AF-A0A0N8KFK4-F1
#
_cell.length_a   1.000
_cell.length_b   1.000
_cell.length_c   1.000
_cell.angle_alpha   90.00
_cell.angle_beta   90.00
_cell.angle_gamma   90.00
#
_symmetry.space_group_name_H-M   'P 1'
#
loop_
_entity.id
_entity.type
_entity.pdbx_description
1 polymer ?
#
loop_
_entity_poly.entity_id
_entity_poly.type
_entity_poly.pdbx_seq_one_letter_code
_entity_poly.pdbx_strand_id
1 'polypeptide(L)'
;MPDAFSQSGYAIEVNRSLSVQARRFAVLHELGHFFLHLRRNDPFAEPLHLDRSGGTFYVNPQEEAEANQFAETVLFGDGALRGAVGIYGEDLPRLAHHFGVSEQVIEIALKRF
;
A
#
# COMPACT_ATOMS: atom_id res chain seq x y z
N MET A 1 -7.28 -9.76 3.91
CA MET A 1 -7.51 -10.91 4.81
C MET A 1 -8.51 -11.87 4.20
N PRO A 2 -8.39 -13.19 4.42
CA PRO A 2 -9.46 -14.12 4.08
C PRO A 2 -10.76 -13.74 4.80
N ASP A 3 -11.83 -13.52 4.07
CA ASP A 3 -13.15 -13.19 4.61
C ASP A 3 -14.19 -14.11 3.98
N ALA A 4 -14.64 -15.08 4.79
CA ALA A 4 -15.63 -16.09 4.40
C ALA A 4 -17.01 -15.49 4.08
N PHE A 5 -17.26 -14.24 4.47
CA PHE A 5 -18.50 -13.51 4.20
C PHE A 5 -18.38 -12.57 2.99
N SER A 6 -17.17 -12.34 2.48
CA SER A 6 -16.96 -11.65 1.20
C SER A 6 -17.17 -12.63 0.04
N GLN A 7 -17.79 -12.16 -1.06
CA GLN A 7 -18.02 -13.02 -2.24
C GLN A 7 -16.73 -13.54 -2.87
N SER A 8 -15.62 -12.82 -2.72
CA SER A 8 -14.30 -13.15 -3.25
C SER A 8 -13.41 -13.91 -2.26
N GLY A 9 -13.85 -14.15 -1.03
CA GLY A 9 -13.04 -14.77 0.02
C GLY A 9 -11.95 -13.86 0.59
N TYR A 10 -11.90 -12.57 0.23
CA TYR A 10 -10.92 -11.59 0.71
C TYR A 10 -11.54 -10.21 0.97
N ALA A 11 -11.13 -9.59 2.08
CA ALA A 11 -11.43 -8.19 2.43
C ALA A 11 -10.15 -7.36 2.59
N ILE A 12 -10.21 -6.09 2.17
CA ILE A 12 -9.21 -5.05 2.47
C ILE A 12 -9.77 -4.20 3.59
N GLU A 13 -9.03 -4.13 4.68
CA GLU A 13 -9.41 -3.36 5.86
C GLU A 13 -8.39 -2.25 6.09
N VAL A 14 -8.87 -1.05 6.39
CA VAL A 14 -8.00 0.08 6.70
C VAL A 14 -8.49 0.79 7.95
N ASN A 15 -7.55 1.27 8.75
CA ASN A 15 -7.88 1.97 9.99
C ASN A 15 -8.63 3.28 9.68
N ARG A 16 -9.87 3.38 10.20
CA ARG A 16 -10.75 4.54 9.99
C ARG A 16 -10.19 5.83 10.57
N SER A 17 -9.37 5.77 11.62
CA SER A 17 -8.79 6.97 12.25
C SER A 17 -7.70 7.64 11.43
N LEU A 18 -7.15 6.95 10.42
CA LEU A 18 -6.18 7.52 9.50
C LEU A 18 -6.80 8.62 8.63
N SER A 19 -5.97 9.59 8.24
CA SER A 19 -6.35 10.61 7.26
C SER A 19 -6.72 9.95 5.92
N VAL A 20 -7.48 10.66 5.08
CA VAL A 20 -7.87 10.15 3.76
C VAL A 20 -6.63 9.78 2.93
N GLN A 21 -5.58 10.59 2.99
CA GLN A 21 -4.31 10.36 2.29
C GLN A 21 -3.62 9.07 2.80
N ALA A 22 -3.54 8.90 4.12
CA ALA A 22 -2.94 7.71 4.72
C ALA A 22 -3.75 6.45 4.41
N ARG A 23 -5.09 6.54 4.40
CA ARG A 23 -5.95 5.41 3.99
C ARG A 23 -5.75 5.03 2.52
N ARG A 24 -5.57 6.00 1.61
CA ARG A 24 -5.29 5.70 0.19
C ARG A 24 -4.00 4.91 0.04
N PHE A 25 -2.93 5.35 0.71
CA PHE A 25 -1.67 4.61 0.70
C PHE A 25 -1.82 3.23 1.33
N ALA A 26 -2.52 3.12 2.47
CA ALA A 26 -2.77 1.83 3.13
C ALA A 26 -3.56 0.86 2.23
N VAL A 27 -4.59 1.33 1.50
CA VAL A 27 -5.30 0.47 0.54
C VAL A 27 -4.37 -0.04 -0.55
N LEU A 28 -3.49 0.81 -1.10
CA LEU A 28 -2.52 0.38 -2.12
C LEU A 28 -1.51 -0.63 -1.56
N HIS A 29 -1.08 -0.44 -0.33
CA HIS A 29 -0.20 -1.38 0.39
C HIS A 29 -0.89 -2.75 0.57
N GLU A 30 -2.14 -2.78 1.06
CA GLU A 30 -2.91 -4.02 1.19
C GLU A 30 -3.19 -4.70 -0.17
N LEU A 31 -3.36 -3.91 -1.23
CA LEU A 31 -3.42 -4.44 -2.60
C LEU A 31 -2.08 -5.09 -2.99
N GLY A 32 -0.95 -4.53 -2.58
CA GLY A 32 0.37 -5.15 -2.74
C GLY A 32 0.44 -6.52 -2.08
N HIS A 33 0.00 -6.62 -0.82
CA HIS A 33 -0.10 -7.92 -0.13
C HIS A 33 -0.99 -8.91 -0.88
N PHE A 34 -2.15 -8.44 -1.34
CA PHE A 34 -3.06 -9.26 -2.13
C PHE A 34 -2.35 -9.77 -3.40
N PHE A 35 -1.85 -8.91 -4.27
CA PHE A 35 -1.31 -9.35 -5.56
C PHE A 35 -0.01 -10.15 -5.45
N LEU A 36 0.89 -9.79 -4.54
CA LEU A 36 2.23 -10.38 -4.46
C LEU A 36 2.28 -11.63 -3.58
N HIS A 37 1.48 -11.65 -2.51
CA HIS A 37 1.64 -12.63 -1.42
C HIS A 37 0.46 -13.60 -1.29
N LEU A 38 -0.53 -13.55 -2.19
CA LEU A 38 -1.70 -14.43 -2.24
C LEU A 38 -1.39 -15.93 -2.32
N ARG A 39 -0.20 -16.31 -2.81
CA ARG A 39 0.14 -17.72 -3.05
C ARG A 39 1.34 -18.16 -2.22
N ARG A 40 1.08 -18.88 -1.13
CA ARG A 40 2.09 -19.76 -0.53
C ARG A 40 1.72 -21.25 -0.45
N ASN A 41 0.49 -21.65 -0.75
CA ASN A 41 0.06 -22.91 -1.40
C ASN A 41 -1.43 -23.16 -1.12
N ASP A 42 -2.20 -23.44 -2.18
CA ASP A 42 -3.55 -24.02 -2.18
C ASP A 42 -3.52 -25.42 -1.50
N PRO A 43 -4.54 -25.94 -0.75
CA PRO A 43 -5.97 -25.97 -1.10
C PRO A 43 -7.01 -25.66 0.01
N PHE A 44 -6.59 -25.32 1.22
CA PHE A 44 -7.42 -24.87 2.35
C PHE A 44 -6.50 -24.07 3.27
N ALA A 45 -6.23 -22.79 2.98
CA ALA A 45 -5.19 -22.02 3.69
C ALA A 45 -5.54 -21.78 5.19
N GLU A 46 -5.37 -22.83 5.99
CA GLU A 46 -5.51 -22.92 7.44
C GLU A 46 -4.26 -22.38 8.17
N PRO A 47 -4.35 -22.11 9.49
CA PRO A 47 -3.97 -20.83 10.06
C PRO A 47 -2.60 -20.90 10.74
N LEU A 48 -1.53 -20.48 10.05
CA LEU A 48 -0.20 -20.45 10.66
C LEU A 48 0.36 -19.06 10.94
N HIS A 49 -0.37 -17.99 10.62
CA HIS A 49 0.03 -16.63 10.97
C HIS A 49 -1.15 -15.73 11.39
N LEU A 50 -2.22 -16.33 11.93
CA LEU A 50 -3.28 -15.55 12.58
C LEU A 50 -2.86 -15.23 14.02
N ASP A 51 -2.02 -14.21 14.19
CA ASP A 51 -2.00 -13.51 15.47
C ASP A 51 -3.31 -12.74 15.60
N ARG A 52 -4.29 -13.39 16.26
CA ARG A 52 -5.61 -12.81 16.56
C ARG A 52 -5.55 -11.82 17.72
N SER A 53 -4.36 -11.46 18.23
CA SER A 53 -4.17 -10.56 19.37
C SER A 53 -3.82 -9.13 18.94
N GLY A 54 -4.54 -8.57 17.96
CA GLY A 54 -4.68 -7.11 17.84
C GLY A 54 -3.39 -6.29 17.62
N GLY A 55 -2.31 -6.90 17.14
CA GLY A 55 -1.07 -6.20 16.82
C GLY A 55 -0.36 -6.86 15.64
N THR A 56 -0.20 -6.11 14.55
CA THR A 56 0.69 -6.43 13.41
C THR A 56 0.43 -7.77 12.70
N PHE A 57 -0.51 -7.75 11.75
CA PHE A 57 -0.51 -8.75 10.67
C PHE A 57 0.65 -8.41 9.72
N TYR A 58 1.40 -9.44 9.30
CA TYR A 58 2.66 -9.43 8.54
C TYR A 58 3.92 -9.04 9.35
N VAL A 59 4.50 -10.02 10.05
CA VAL A 59 5.85 -9.90 10.62
C VAL A 59 6.91 -10.44 9.66
N ASN A 60 6.70 -10.33 8.34
CA ASN A 60 7.77 -10.54 7.36
C ASN A 60 8.21 -9.19 6.79
N PRO A 61 9.35 -8.64 7.26
CA PRO A 61 9.87 -7.36 6.80
C PRO A 61 10.05 -7.26 5.29
N GLN A 62 10.30 -8.39 4.61
CA GLN A 62 10.42 -8.42 3.16
C GLN A 62 9.07 -8.18 2.48
N GLU A 63 8.00 -8.83 2.93
CA GLU A 63 6.66 -8.69 2.35
C GLU A 63 6.12 -7.27 2.53
N GLU A 64 6.35 -6.68 3.70
CA GLU A 64 6.04 -5.28 4.01
C GLU A 64 6.78 -4.31 3.07
N ALA A 65 8.06 -4.57 2.82
CA ALA A 65 8.86 -3.76 1.90
C ALA A 65 8.36 -3.90 0.45
N GLU A 66 8.00 -5.12 0.03
CA GLU A 66 7.46 -5.42 -1.29
C GLU A 66 6.07 -4.78 -1.49
N ALA A 67 5.20 -4.80 -0.48
CA ALA A 67 3.90 -4.13 -0.51
C ALA A 67 4.03 -2.60 -0.57
N ASN A 68 4.99 -2.02 0.17
CA ASN A 68 5.31 -0.59 0.06
C ASN A 68 5.82 -0.24 -1.35
N GLN A 69 6.73 -1.06 -1.89
CA GLN A 69 7.23 -0.86 -3.25
C GLN A 69 6.12 -0.97 -4.30
N PHE A 70 5.17 -1.88 -4.12
CA PHE A 70 4.00 -1.99 -4.98
C PHE A 70 3.20 -0.67 -4.96
N ALA A 71 2.87 -0.15 -3.78
CA ALA A 71 2.11 1.09 -3.65
C ALA A 71 2.84 2.29 -4.29
N GLU A 72 4.15 2.40 -4.07
CA GLU A 72 4.98 3.44 -4.67
C GLU A 72 5.05 3.32 -6.20
N THR A 73 5.16 2.10 -6.72
CA THR A 73 5.20 1.87 -8.18
C THR A 73 3.88 2.25 -8.83
N VAL A 74 2.74 1.93 -8.18
CA VAL A 74 1.41 2.33 -8.67
C VAL A 74 1.25 3.85 -8.67
N LEU A 75 1.81 4.56 -7.69
CA LEU A 75 1.70 6.02 -7.58
C LEU A 75 2.67 6.78 -8.49
N PHE A 76 3.92 6.34 -8.55
CA PHE A 76 5.04 7.13 -9.05
C PHE A 76 5.75 6.52 -10.27
N GLY A 77 5.42 5.27 -10.61
CA GLY A 77 6.03 4.53 -11.70
C GLY A 77 5.80 5.14 -13.08
N ASP A 78 6.45 4.56 -14.09
CA ASP A 78 6.30 4.91 -15.51
C ASP A 78 6.45 6.40 -15.84
N GLY A 79 7.27 7.10 -15.05
CA GLY A 79 7.53 8.53 -15.22
C GLY A 79 6.43 9.45 -14.70
N ALA A 80 5.43 8.93 -13.98
CA ALA A 80 4.34 9.72 -13.40
C ALA A 80 4.88 10.83 -12.48
N LEU A 81 5.81 10.50 -11.57
CA LEU A 81 6.42 11.49 -10.69
C LEU A 81 7.20 12.55 -11.48
N ARG A 82 7.99 12.13 -12.46
CA ARG A 82 8.75 13.06 -13.32
C ARG A 82 7.83 13.99 -14.10
N GLY A 83 6.72 13.49 -14.62
CA GLY A 83 5.71 14.29 -15.32
C GLY A 83 5.09 15.33 -14.39
N ALA A 84 4.71 14.92 -13.17
CA ALA A 84 4.16 15.84 -12.17
C ALA A 84 5.18 16.92 -11.76
N VAL A 85 6.45 16.56 -11.54
CA VAL A 85 7.53 17.53 -11.28
C VAL A 85 7.72 18.49 -12.45
N GLY A 86 7.59 18.03 -13.69
CA GLY A 86 7.63 18.89 -14.87
C GLY A 86 6.51 19.95 -14.91
N ILE A 87 5.37 19.69 -14.29
CA ILE A 87 4.21 20.60 -14.26
C ILE A 87 4.25 21.52 -13.03
N TYR A 88 4.55 20.97 -11.86
CA TYR A 88 4.42 21.67 -10.58
C TYR A 88 5.76 22.11 -9.98
N GLY A 89 6.89 21.68 -10.56
CA GLY A 89 8.20 21.75 -9.91
C GLY A 89 8.29 20.80 -8.71
N GLU A 90 9.25 21.04 -7.83
CA GLU A 90 9.40 20.33 -6.54
C GLU A 90 8.51 20.97 -5.43
N ASP A 91 7.34 21.50 -5.80
CA ASP A 91 6.35 22.04 -4.86
C ASP A 91 5.63 20.87 -4.14
N LEU A 92 6.12 20.53 -2.95
CA LEU A 92 5.64 19.40 -2.15
C LEU A 92 4.11 19.43 -1.91
N PRO A 93 3.49 20.54 -1.47
CA PRO A 93 2.04 20.61 -1.33
C PRO A 93 1.28 20.29 -2.63
N ARG A 94 1.73 20.81 -3.78
CA ARG A 94 1.06 20.55 -5.06
C ARG A 94 1.23 19.11 -5.52
N LEU A 95 2.42 18.54 -5.36
CA LEU A 95 2.68 17.13 -5.69
C LEU A 95 1.87 16.19 -4.78
N ALA A 96 1.83 16.47 -3.47
CA ALA A 96 1.05 15.68 -2.53
C ALA A 96 -0.44 15.73 -2.86
N HIS A 97 -0.95 16.91 -3.22
CA HIS A 97 -2.33 17.06 -3.70
C HIS A 97 -2.58 16.28 -5.00
N HIS A 98 -1.67 16.36 -5.97
CA HIS A 98 -1.78 15.68 -7.26
C HIS A 98 -1.87 14.15 -7.10
N PHE A 99 -0.98 13.55 -6.29
CA PHE A 99 -0.97 12.11 -6.05
C PHE A 99 -1.95 11.67 -4.95
N GLY A 100 -2.55 12.61 -4.22
CA GLY A 100 -3.50 12.32 -3.15
C GLY A 100 -2.89 11.63 -1.93
N VAL A 101 -1.61 11.86 -1.66
CA VAL A 101 -0.81 11.33 -0.54
C VAL A 101 -0.34 12.45 0.39
N SER A 102 0.41 12.13 1.45
CA SER A 102 1.03 13.15 2.29
C SER A 102 2.32 13.71 1.66
N GLU A 103 2.72 14.91 2.08
CA GLU A 103 4.01 15.52 1.66
C GLU A 103 5.19 14.62 2.00
N GLN A 104 5.15 13.94 3.15
CA GLN A 104 6.19 12.98 3.55
C GLN A 104 6.37 11.84 2.53
N VAL A 105 5.28 11.33 1.93
CA VAL A 105 5.39 10.28 0.89
C VAL A 105 6.06 10.84 -0.36
N ILE A 106 5.76 12.08 -0.74
CA ILE A 106 6.43 12.76 -1.87
C ILE A 106 7.92 12.97 -1.59
N GLU A 107 8.29 13.42 -0.39
CA GLU A 107 9.70 13.59 -0.02
C GLU A 107 10.49 12.28 -0.12
N ILE A 108 9.88 11.15 0.24
CA ILE A 108 10.48 9.83 0.10
C ILE A 108 10.59 9.47 -1.38
N ALA A 109 9.53 9.71 -2.16
CA ALA A 109 9.49 9.39 -3.59
C ALA A 109 10.56 10.17 -4.39
N LEU A 110 10.70 11.48 -4.14
CA LEU A 110 11.71 12.32 -4.81
C LEU A 110 13.16 11.91 -4.53
N LYS A 111 13.41 11.19 -3.43
CA LYS A 111 14.75 10.65 -3.11
C LYS A 111 15.02 9.30 -3.77
N ARG A 112 13.97 8.60 -4.23
CA ARG A 112 14.05 7.22 -4.74
C ARG A 112 13.92 7.12 -6.26
N PHE A 113 13.23 8.05 -6.92
CA PHE A 113 12.90 8.06 -8.35
C PHE A 113 13.54 9.25 -9.09
#